data_AF-A0A1J4UJI2-F1
#
_entry.id   AF-A0A1J4UJI2-F1
#
_cell.length_a   1.000
_cell.length_b   1.000
_cell.length_c   1.000
_cell.angle_alpha   90.00
_cell.angle_beta   90.00
_cell.angle_gamma   90.00
#
_symmetry.space_group_name_H-M   'P 1'
#
loop_
_entity.id
_entity.type
_entity.pdbx_description
1 polymer ?
#
loop_
_entity_poly.entity_id
_entity_poly.type
_entity_poly.pdbx_seq_one_letter_code
_entity_poly.pdbx_strand_id
1 'polypeptide(L)' 'MRFSESPAGLYELSSNWQDSIAIKRKLDLRMSLHTLHIVQGLSHQRERLFGKSDRVVVH' A
#
# COMPACT_ATOMS: atom_id res chain seq x y z
N MET A 1 8.18 33.67 27.20
CA MET A 1 7.88 32.29 27.65
C MET A 1 8.93 31.37 27.05
N ARG A 2 9.87 30.85 27.84
CA ARG A 2 10.71 29.72 27.41
C ARG A 2 9.93 28.46 27.74
N PHE A 3 9.53 27.70 26.72
CA PHE A 3 9.00 26.36 26.93
C PHE A 3 10.12 25.54 27.57
N SER A 4 10.01 25.24 28.85
CA SER A 4 10.81 24.19 29.47
C SER A 4 10.29 22.87 28.89
N GLU A 5 10.88 22.41 27.79
CA GLU A 5 10.63 21.06 27.29
C GLU A 5 11.12 20.09 28.36
N SER A 6 10.20 19.62 29.21
CA SER A 6 10.49 18.55 30.14
C SER A 6 10.93 17.33 29.33
N PRO A 7 12.02 16.63 29.70
CA PRO A 7 12.50 15.45 28.98
C PRO A 7 11.39 14.43 28.70
N ALA A 8 10.42 14.29 29.61
CA ALA A 8 9.25 13.42 29.45
C ALA A 8 8.42 13.74 28.21
N GLY A 9 8.18 15.03 27.90
CA GLY A 9 7.40 15.44 26.73
C GLY A 9 8.09 15.11 25.40
N LEU A 10 9.42 15.14 25.36
CA LEU A 10 10.19 14.74 24.18
C LEU A 10 10.11 13.22 23.93
N TYR A 11 10.12 12.41 25.00
CA TYR A 11 9.93 10.96 24.88
C TYR A 11 8.52 10.59 24.41
N GLU A 12 7.48 11.26 24.94
CA GLU A 12 6.11 11.05 24.51
C GLU A 12 5.91 11.42 23.04
N LEU A 13 6.44 12.57 22.60
CA LEU A 13 6.39 12.97 21.18
C LEU A 13 7.12 11.97 20.28
N SER A 14 8.30 11.48 20.70
CA SER A 14 9.05 10.47 19.96
C SER A 14 8.29 9.15 19.86
N SER A 15 7.65 8.70 20.95
CA SER A 15 6.83 7.48 20.97
C SER A 15 5.64 7.61 20.03
N ASN A 16 4.88 8.72 20.14
CA ASN A 16 3.71 8.98 19.30
C ASN A 16 4.07 9.03 17.80
N TRP A 17 5.25 9.57 17.47
CA TRP A 17 5.75 9.59 16.10
C TRP A 17 6.07 8.19 15.58
N GLN A 18 6.70 7.34 16.40
CA GLN A 18 6.99 5.95 16.05
C GLN A 18 5.70 5.14 15.82
N ASP A 19 4.69 5.33 16.68
CA ASP A 19 3.39 4.68 16.53
C ASP A 19 2.69 5.11 15.23
N SER A 20 2.73 6.39 14.89
CA SER A 20 2.20 6.92 13.62
C SER A 20 2.88 6.29 12.41
N ILE A 21 4.21 6.19 12.42
CA ILE A 21 4.98 5.53 11.35
C ILE A 21 4.59 4.05 11.23
N ALA A 22 4.46 3.34 12.35
CA ALA A 22 4.10 1.93 12.36
C ALA A 22 2.69 1.70 11.76
N ILE A 23 1.73 2.53 12.14
CA ILE A 23 0.36 2.51 11.60
C ILE A 23 0.38 2.77 10.10
N LYS A 24 1.10 3.80 9.66
CA LYS A 24 1.19 4.14 8.23
C LYS A 24 1.79 3.00 7.41
N ARG A 25 2.90 2.40 7.87
CA ARG A 25 3.52 1.24 7.20
C ARG A 25 2.56 0.06 7.09
N LYS A 26 1.79 -0.23 8.14
CA LYS A 26 0.78 -1.29 8.13
C LYS A 26 -0.36 -0.99 7.17
N LEU A 27 -0.76 0.28 7.02
CA LEU A 27 -1.75 0.69 6.04
C LEU A 27 -1.21 0.58 4.61
N ASP A 28 0.00 1.08 4.36
CA ASP A 28 0.66 1.04 3.04
C ASP A 28 0.81 -0.40 2.54
N LEU A 29 1.19 -1.35 3.41
CA LEU A 29 1.27 -2.77 3.05
C LEU A 29 -0.08 -3.37 2.66
N ARG A 30 -1.14 -3.05 3.42
CA ARG A 30 -2.50 -3.53 3.11
C ARG A 30 -3.00 -2.95 1.79
N MET A 31 -2.75 -1.66 1.55
CA MET A 31 -3.10 -0.99 0.30
C MET A 31 -2.34 -1.57 -0.89
N SER A 32 -1.03 -1.82 -0.73
CA SER A 32 -0.21 -2.44 -1.77
C SER A 32 -0.70 -3.83 -2.15
N LEU A 33 -1.00 -4.68 -1.15
CA LEU A 33 -1.54 -6.02 -1.39
C LEU A 33 -2.92 -5.98 -2.06
N HIS A 34 -3.79 -5.07 -1.64
CA HIS A 34 -5.10 -4.87 -2.24
C HIS A 34 -4.99 -4.46 -3.72
N THR A 35 -4.14 -3.49 -4.02
CA THR A 35 -3.87 -3.04 -5.40
C THR A 35 -3.30 -4.18 -6.25
N LEU A 36 -2.37 -4.98 -5.71
CA LEU A 36 -1.82 -6.14 -6.42
C LEU A 36 -2.93 -7.15 -6.77
N HIS A 37 -3.83 -7.44 -5.83
CA HIS A 37 -4.95 -8.34 -6.05
C HIS A 37 -5.91 -7.84 -7.14
N ILE A 38 -6.19 -6.52 -7.16
CA ILE A 38 -6.99 -5.90 -8.22
C ILE A 38 -6.30 -6.06 -9.58
N VAL A 39 -5.02 -5.70 -9.67
CA VAL A 39 -4.26 -5.79 -10.93
C VAL A 39 -4.21 -7.23 -11.45
N GLN A 40 -4.04 -8.21 -10.57
CA GLN A 40 -4.10 -9.63 -10.93
C GLN A 40 -5.48 -10.02 -11.48
N GLY A 41 -6.56 -9.64 -10.80
CA GLY A 41 -7.93 -9.90 -11.24
C GLY A 41 -8.24 -9.27 -12.60
N LEU A 42 -7.82 -8.02 -12.81
CA LEU A 42 -7.97 -7.31 -14.08
C LEU A 42 -7.12 -7.94 -15.20
N SER A 43 -5.89 -8.35 -14.90
CA SER A 43 -5.02 -9.04 -15.86
C SER A 43 -5.65 -10.35 -16.32
N HIS A 44 -6.23 -11.13 -15.39
CA HIS A 44 -6.94 -12.37 -15.70
C HIS A 44 -8.20 -12.11 -16.53
N GLN A 45 -8.98 -11.08 -16.21
CA GLN A 45 -10.14 -10.68 -17.02
C GLN A 45 -9.71 -10.26 -18.42
N ARG A 46 -8.64 -9.49 -18.56
CA ARG A 46 -8.08 -9.09 -19.85
C ARG A 46 -7.67 -10.32 -20.67
N GLU A 47 -6.98 -11.28 -20.07
CA GLU A 47 -6.61 -12.52 -20.75
C GLU A 47 -7.83 -13.32 -21.20
N ARG A 48 -8.89 -13.40 -20.39
CA ARG A 48 -10.14 -14.06 -20.81
C ARG A 48 -10.85 -13.36 -21.96
N LEU A 49 -10.87 -12.03 -21.95
CA LEU A 49 -11.55 -11.21 -22.96
C LEU A 49 -10.78 -11.13 -24.27
N PHE A 50 -9.45 -11.09 -24.22
CA PHE A 50 -8.60 -10.79 -25.38
C PHE A 50 -7.60 -11.91 -25.73
N GLY A 51 -7.34 -12.87 -24.84
CA GLY A 51 -6.35 -13.95 -25.01
C GLY A 51 -6.75 -15.07 -25.99
N LYS A 52 -7.93 -14.97 -26.63
CA LYS A 52 -8.29 -15.80 -27.80
C LYS A 52 -8.07 -15.10 -29.14
N SER A 53 -7.64 -13.82 -29.15
CA SER A 53 -7.51 -13.03 -30.38
C SER A 53 -6.20 -13.27 -31.16
N ASP A 54 -5.45 -14.35 -30.88
CA ASP A 54 -4.25 -14.74 -31.64
C ASP A 54 -4.33 -16.18 -32.18
N ARG A 55 -5.53 -16.63 -32.55
CA ARG A 55 -5.72 -17.83 -33.38
C ARG A 55 -6.55 -17.55 -34.63
N VAL A 56 -6.33 -16.40 -35.27
CA VAL A 56 -6.51 -16.33 -36.73
C VAL A 56 -5.31 -17.06 -37.33
N VAL A 57 -5.41 -18.40 -37.35
CA VAL A 57 -4.62 -19.20 -38.28
C VAL A 57 -5.11 -18.77 -39.66
N VAL A 58 -4.29 -17.98 -40.34
CA VAL A 58 -4.41 -17.78 -41.78
C VAL A 58 -4.22 -19.15 -42.40
N HIS A 59 -5.29 -19.72 -42.96
CA HIS A 59 -5.24 -20.95 -43.73
C HIS A 59 -6.07 -20.79 -45.01
#